data_AF-A0A6B3G0X2-F1
#
_entry.id   AF-A0A6B3G0X2-F1
#
_cell.length_a   1.000
_cell.length_b   1.000
_cell.length_c   1.000
_cell.angle_alpha   90.00
_cell.angle_beta   90.00
_cell.angle_gamma   90.00
#
_symmetry.space_group_name_H-M   'P 1'
#
loop_
_entity.id
_entity.type
_entity.pdbx_description
1 polymer ?
#
loop_
_entity_poly.entity_id
_entity_poly.type
_entity_poly.pdbx_seq_one_letter_code
_entity_poly.pdbx_strand_id
1 'polypeptide(L)'
;LVEDDPGDELMTREAFEDNKIRNTLHVVRDGQEALDFLYRRGEYTEAPRPDLVLLDLNLPKYDGRQVLEQIKGDPELALIPVVVLTTSS
;
A
#
# COMPACT_ATOMS: atom_id res chain seq x y z
N LEU A 1 -1.01 2.41 2.14
CA LEU A 1 0.13 2.98 1.39
C LEU A 1 1.30 2.03 1.56
N VAL A 2 1.89 1.59 0.45
CA VAL A 2 3.12 0.79 0.45
C VAL A 2 4.25 1.74 0.01
N GLU A 3 5.09 2.12 0.97
CA GLU A 3 6.11 3.17 0.83
C GLU A 3 7.25 2.91 1.81
N ASP A 4 8.50 2.86 1.33
CA ASP A 4 9.68 2.65 2.17
C ASP A 4 10.39 3.95 2.54
N ASP A 5 10.17 5.04 1.80
CA ASP A 5 10.75 6.35 2.08
C ASP A 5 9.90 7.16 3.08
N PRO A 6 10.44 7.52 4.26
CA PRO A 6 9.70 8.32 5.24
C PRO A 6 9.31 9.72 4.78
N GLY A 7 10.06 10.30 3.83
CA GLY A 7 9.75 11.60 3.23
C GLY A 7 8.53 11.52 2.32
N ASP A 8 8.48 10.53 1.44
CA ASP A 8 7.34 10.29 0.54
C ASP A 8 6.08 9.87 1.32
N GLU A 9 6.24 9.11 2.42
CA GLU A 9 5.15 8.85 3.36
C GLU A 9 4.59 10.15 3.95
N LEU A 10 5.47 11.02 4.47
CA LEU A 10 5.06 12.27 5.10
C LEU A 10 4.32 13.17 4.11
N MET A 11 4.87 13.35 2.91
CA MET A 11 4.21 14.13 1.86
C MET A 11 2.84 13.57 1.49
N THR A 12 2.72 12.24 1.37
CA THR A 12 1.43 11.60 1.07
C THR A 12 0.43 11.80 2.22
N ARG A 13 0.90 11.70 3.47
CA ARG A 13 0.05 11.91 4.65
C ARG A 13 -0.45 13.35 4.74
N GLU A 14 0.44 14.33 4.58
CA GLU A 14 0.09 15.76 4.57
C GLU A 14 -0.90 16.07 3.45
N ALA A 15 -0.70 15.54 2.25
CA ALA A 15 -1.63 15.71 1.14
C ALA A 15 -3.04 15.17 1.45
N PHE A 16 -3.15 14.05 2.18
CA PHE A 16 -4.45 13.50 2.59
C PHE A 16 -5.12 14.36 3.67
N GLU A 17 -4.34 14.86 4.63
CA GLU A 17 -4.82 15.73 5.71
C GLU A 17 -5.33 17.08 5.17
N ASP A 18 -4.57 17.71 4.27
CA ASP A 18 -4.91 19.00 3.66
C ASP A 18 -6.20 18.94 2.82
N ASN A 19 -6.44 17.80 2.17
CA ASN A 19 -7.66 17.57 1.39
C ASN A 19 -8.86 17.13 2.25
N LYS A 20 -8.73 17.07 3.59
CA LYS A 20 -9.77 16.65 4.55
C LYS A 20 -10.38 15.30 4.22
N ILE A 21 -9.60 14.43 3.61
CA ILE A 21 -9.99 13.07 3.25
C ILE A 21 -10.01 12.26 4.56
N ARG A 22 -11.21 11.97 5.08
CA ARG A 22 -11.40 11.23 6.35
C ARG A 22 -11.13 9.73 6.18
N ASN A 23 -9.91 9.38 5.79
CA ASN A 23 -9.52 8.00 5.52
C ASN A 23 -8.53 7.53 6.58
N THR A 24 -8.71 6.30 7.03
CA THR A 24 -7.71 5.63 7.88
C THR A 24 -6.53 5.22 7.01
N LEU A 25 -5.42 5.95 7.11
CA LEU A 25 -4.20 5.65 6.36
C LEU A 25 -3.33 4.64 7.12
N HIS A 26 -3.27 3.41 6.60
CA HIS A 26 -2.30 2.42 7.01
C HIS A 26 -1.09 2.48 6.09
N VAL A 27 0.11 2.48 6.67
CA VAL A 27 1.39 2.49 5.95
C VAL A 27 2.14 1.21 6.26
N VAL A 28 2.64 0.56 5.22
CA VAL A 28 3.51 -0.62 5.29
C VAL A 28 4.78 -0.30 4.52
N ARG A 29 5.91 -0.77 5.02
CA ARG A 29 7.25 -0.36 4.55
C ARG A 29 7.73 -1.16 3.35
N ASP A 30 7.12 -2.30 3.11
CA ASP A 30 7.58 -3.19 2.06
C ASP A 30 6.51 -4.12 1.50
N GLY A 31 6.89 -4.89 0.48
CA GLY A 31 5.99 -5.80 -0.20
C GLY A 31 5.55 -7.00 0.65
N GLN A 32 6.39 -7.47 1.57
CA GLN A 32 6.04 -8.56 2.48
C GLN A 32 5.02 -8.08 3.51
N GLU A 33 5.28 -6.93 4.15
CA GLU A 33 4.34 -6.27 5.05
C GLU A 33 3.03 -5.93 4.34
N ALA A 34 3.07 -5.52 3.07
CA ALA A 34 1.86 -5.29 2.27
C ALA A 34 1.03 -6.56 2.10
N LEU A 35 1.66 -7.68 1.76
CA LEU A 35 0.95 -8.96 1.64
C LEU A 35 0.45 -9.45 3.00
N ASP A 36 1.25 -9.33 4.05
CA ASP A 36 0.85 -9.74 5.40
C ASP A 36 -0.31 -8.87 5.91
N PHE A 37 -0.34 -7.57 5.60
CA PHE A 37 -1.48 -6.69 5.88
C PHE A 37 -2.72 -7.13 5.13
N LEU A 38 -2.62 -7.35 3.82
CA LEU A 38 -3.76 -7.69 2.95
C LEU A 38 -4.35 -9.07 3.27
N TYR A 39 -3.49 -10.03 3.59
CA TYR A 39 -3.88 -11.38 4.00
C TYR A 39 -4.15 -11.51 5.50
N ARG A 40 -3.96 -10.43 6.28
CA ARG A 40 -4.10 -10.39 7.75
C ARG A 40 -3.29 -11.48 8.45
N ARG A 41 -1.99 -11.53 8.17
CA ARG A 41 -1.03 -12.49 8.72
C ARG A 41 -0.15 -11.82 9.77
N GLY A 42 0.40 -12.63 10.69
CA GLY A 42 1.34 -12.15 11.70
C GLY A 42 0.77 -11.04 12.58
N GLU A 43 1.46 -9.92 12.63
CA GLU A 43 1.06 -8.74 13.42
C GLU A 43 -0.18 -8.03 12.85
N TYR A 44 -0.59 -8.35 11.62
CA TYR A 44 -1.73 -7.75 10.92
C TYR A 44 -3.02 -8.58 11.00
N THR A 45 -3.12 -9.54 11.91
CA THR A 45 -4.31 -10.39 12.07
C THR A 45 -5.61 -9.61 12.29
N GLU A 46 -5.53 -8.45 12.95
CA GLU A 46 -6.66 -7.54 13.17
C GLU A 46 -6.73 -6.38 12.16
N ALA A 47 -5.89 -6.40 11.11
CA ALA A 47 -5.86 -5.33 10.12
C ALA A 47 -7.18 -5.24 9.33
N PRO A 48 -7.72 -4.03 9.11
CA PRO A 48 -8.92 -3.86 8.29
C PRO A 48 -8.63 -4.22 6.83
N ARG A 49 -9.67 -4.59 6.09
CA ARG A 49 -9.52 -4.74 4.63
C ARG A 49 -9.49 -3.33 4.03
N PRO A 50 -8.46 -2.97 3.27
CA PRO A 50 -8.39 -1.63 2.70
C PRO A 50 -9.37 -1.49 1.53
N ASP A 51 -9.97 -0.30 1.40
CA ASP A 51 -10.83 0.07 0.27
C ASP A 51 -10.01 0.51 -0.96
N LEU A 52 -8.73 0.84 -0.76
CA LEU A 52 -7.80 1.32 -1.77
C LEU A 52 -6.37 1.00 -1.36
N VAL A 53 -5.56 0.53 -2.30
CA VAL A 53 -4.11 0.38 -2.11
C VAL A 53 -3.39 1.42 -2.97
N LEU A 54 -2.60 2.27 -2.32
CA LEU A 54 -1.58 3.07 -2.97
C LEU A 54 -0.27 2.29 -2.91
N LEU A 55 0.31 1.98 -4.07
CA LEU A 55 1.49 1.13 -4.21
C LEU A 55 2.57 1.87 -4.98
N ASP A 56 3.69 2.18 -4.34
CA ASP A 56 4.86 2.65 -5.06
C ASP A 56 5.57 1.48 -5.76
N LEU A 57 5.97 1.69 -7.02
CA LEU A 57 6.77 0.73 -7.79
C LEU A 57 8.28 0.99 -7.72
N ASN A 58 8.71 2.11 -7.13
CA ASN A 58 10.12 2.46 -7.00
C ASN A 58 10.79 1.90 -5.74
N LEU A 59 10.07 1.10 -4.94
CA LEU A 59 10.59 0.43 -3.75
C LEU A 59 11.94 -0.27 -4.06
N PRO A 60 13.07 0.20 -3.49
CA PRO A 60 14.42 -0.18 -3.90
C PRO A 60 14.79 -1.63 -3.54
N LYS A 61 13.93 -2.34 -2.80
CA LYS A 61 14.22 -3.68 -2.26
C LYS A 61 13.09 -4.69 -2.43
N TYR A 62 11.91 -4.26 -2.87
CA TYR A 62 10.72 -5.10 -2.91
C TYR A 62 10.02 -4.99 -4.25
N ASP A 63 9.59 -6.12 -4.77
CA ASP A 63 8.90 -6.16 -6.05
C ASP A 63 7.47 -5.68 -5.89
N GLY A 64 7.26 -4.35 -5.90
CA GLY A 64 5.91 -3.76 -5.96
C GLY A 64 5.09 -4.36 -7.12
N ARG A 65 5.76 -4.77 -8.20
CA ARG A 65 5.14 -5.54 -9.29
C ARG A 65 4.66 -6.93 -8.84
N GLN A 66 5.43 -7.68 -8.07
CA GLN A 66 4.99 -8.96 -7.52
C GLN A 66 3.82 -8.77 -6.55
N VAL A 67 3.83 -7.73 -5.70
CA VAL A 67 2.70 -7.41 -4.83
C VAL A 67 1.44 -7.16 -5.66
N LEU A 68 1.55 -6.37 -6.73
CA LEU A 68 0.45 -6.12 -7.66
C LEU A 68 -0.04 -7.42 -8.33
N GLU A 69 0.87 -8.27 -8.80
CA GLU A 69 0.54 -9.57 -9.39
C GLU A 69 -0.20 -10.48 -8.39
N GLN A 70 0.24 -10.56 -7.14
CA GLN A 70 -0.42 -11.34 -6.10
C GLN A 70 -1.82 -10.79 -5.80
N ILE A 71 -1.95 -9.46 -5.63
CA ILE A 71 -3.25 -8.81 -5.41
C ILE A 71 -4.21 -9.12 -6.55
N LYS A 72 -3.75 -9.06 -7.80
CA LYS A 72 -4.61 -9.26 -8.98
C LYS A 72 -4.82 -10.73 -9.35
N GLY A 73 -3.94 -11.62 -8.92
CA GLY A 73 -4.09 -13.07 -9.07
C GLY A 73 -5.03 -13.70 -8.06
N ASP A 74 -5.28 -13.03 -6.93
CA ASP A 74 -6.17 -13.52 -5.88
C ASP A 74 -7.60 -12.97 -6.04
N PRO A 75 -8.64 -13.81 -6.24
CA PRO A 75 -10.02 -13.34 -6.44
C PRO A 75 -10.58 -12.50 -5.30
N GLU A 76 -10.12 -12.72 -4.06
CA GLU A 76 -10.55 -11.92 -2.94
C GLU A 76 -9.88 -10.54 -3.02
N LEU A 77 -8.55 -10.49 -3.17
CA LEU A 77 -7.81 -9.22 -3.18
C LEU A 77 -7.98 -8.41 -4.47
N ALA A 78 -8.29 -9.06 -5.59
CA ALA A 78 -8.38 -8.42 -6.91
C ALA A 78 -9.46 -7.34 -6.99
N LEU A 79 -10.49 -7.46 -6.14
CA LEU A 79 -11.57 -6.50 -5.95
C LEU A 79 -11.08 -5.17 -5.37
N ILE A 80 -9.96 -5.17 -4.65
CA ILE A 80 -9.38 -3.96 -4.07
C ILE A 80 -8.74 -3.14 -5.21
N PRO A 81 -9.17 -1.89 -5.42
CA PRO A 81 -8.53 -0.99 -6.37
C PRO A 81 -7.08 -0.74 -5.96
N VAL A 82 -6.17 -0.80 -6.93
CA VAL A 82 -4.74 -0.50 -6.72
C VAL A 82 -4.38 0.69 -7.60
N VAL A 83 -3.90 1.76 -6.98
CA VAL A 83 -3.33 2.91 -7.67
C VAL A 83 -1.82 2.82 -7.52
N VAL A 84 -1.15 2.74 -8.66
CA VAL A 84 0.30 2.69 -8.72
C VAL A 84 0.85 4.11 -8.68
N LEU A 85 1.79 4.35 -7.78
CA LEU A 85 2.59 5.56 -7.73
C LEU A 85 3.88 5.31 -8.52
N THR A 86 4.19 6.22 -9.44
CA THR A 86 5.45 6.22 -10.17
C THR A 86 6.01 7.63 -10.14
N THR A 87 7.25 7.79 -9.71
CA THR A 87 7.99 9.02 -9.94
C THR A 87 8.58 9.00 -11.35
N SER A 88 8.48 10.12 -12.07
CA SER A 88 9.23 10.32 -13.30
C SER A 88 10.60 10.90 -12.90
N SER A 89 11.67 10.13 -13.11
CA SER A 89 13.05 10.64 -13.03
C SER A 89 13.40 11.49 -14.25
#